data_AF-A0A931U2G0-F1
#
_entry.id   AF-A0A931U2G0-F1
#
_cell.length_a   1.000
_cell.length_b   1.000
_cell.length_c   1.000
_cell.angle_alpha   90.00
_cell.angle_beta   90.00
_cell.angle_gamma   90.00
#
_symmetry.space_group_name_H-M   'P 1'
#
loop_
_entity.id
_entity.type
_entity.pdbx_description
1 polymer ?
#
loop_
_entity_poly.entity_id
_entity_poly.type
_entity_poly.pdbx_seq_one_letter_code
_entity_poly.pdbx_strand_id
1 'polypeptide(L)'
;MTVAPTRSPDDLLIPRHLGALKPTRLSFARSLTSRMLHQRWQIERLRFALDERGRGEALYRVHAPGWVLDFVVFGQELVGDDERTDRIIGRRWDMYAALLEGEATAERVEQTRRELPKLYAGRAAPGTLVWARSNRSARLFEHVVASLSAGRQPDVERVVEVGYLMRNTGLDANGPPT
;
A
#
# COMPACT_ATOMS: atom_id res chain seq x y z
N MET A 1 -24.01 -27.92 22.00
CA MET A 1 -23.22 -26.67 21.91
C MET A 1 -24.09 -25.54 22.42
N THR A 2 -23.81 -25.02 23.62
CA THR A 2 -24.53 -23.88 24.18
C THR A 2 -24.00 -22.62 23.53
N VAL A 3 -24.81 -21.96 22.70
CA VAL A 3 -24.46 -20.67 22.10
C VAL A 3 -24.50 -19.65 23.23
N ALA A 4 -23.34 -19.10 23.60
CA ALA A 4 -23.29 -18.00 24.55
C ALA A 4 -24.13 -16.83 24.02
N PRO A 5 -24.93 -16.16 24.86
CA PRO A 5 -25.77 -15.06 24.42
C PRO A 5 -24.90 -13.95 23.81
N THR A 6 -25.29 -13.47 22.64
CA THR A 6 -24.63 -12.35 21.97
C THR A 6 -24.93 -11.07 22.75
N ARG A 7 -23.89 -10.25 22.99
CA ARG A 7 -24.05 -8.92 23.61
C ARG A 7 -24.92 -8.01 22.73
N SER A 8 -25.65 -7.08 23.34
CA SER A 8 -26.51 -6.14 22.62
C SER A 8 -25.67 -5.27 21.66
N PRO A 9 -26.19 -4.92 20.47
CA PRO A 9 -25.56 -3.94 19.59
C PRO A 9 -25.25 -2.62 20.30
N ASP A 10 -26.10 -2.20 21.25
CA ASP A 10 -25.91 -0.96 22.01
C ASP A 10 -24.66 -1.00 22.92
N ASP A 11 -24.20 -2.19 23.31
CA ASP A 11 -22.99 -2.37 24.12
C ASP A 11 -21.71 -2.43 23.27
N LEU A 12 -21.83 -2.85 22.01
CA LEU A 12 -20.70 -3.15 21.12
C LEU A 12 -20.47 -2.08 20.05
N LEU A 13 -21.53 -1.45 19.54
CA LEU A 13 -21.48 -0.47 18.46
C LEU A 13 -21.27 0.97 18.96
N ILE A 14 -20.63 1.14 20.13
CA ILE A 14 -20.26 2.46 20.62
C ILE A 14 -18.93 2.93 20.01
N PRO A 15 -18.76 4.24 19.70
CA PRO A 15 -17.57 4.77 19.02
C PRO A 15 -16.23 4.38 19.66
N ARG A 16 -16.18 4.32 21.00
CA ARG A 16 -14.98 3.91 21.74
C ARG A 16 -14.57 2.46 21.45
N HIS A 17 -15.52 1.55 21.29
CA HIS A 17 -15.26 0.15 20.97
C HIS A 17 -14.98 -0.04 19.48
N LEU A 18 -15.76 0.62 18.62
CA LEU A 18 -15.57 0.60 17.16
C LEU A 18 -14.19 1.15 16.76
N GLY A 19 -13.75 2.25 17.38
CA GLY A 19 -12.42 2.83 17.17
C GLY A 19 -11.26 1.99 17.72
N ALA A 20 -11.56 1.00 18.57
CA ALA A 20 -10.59 0.06 19.13
C ALA A 20 -10.70 -1.36 18.53
N LEU A 21 -11.54 -1.55 17.51
CA LEU A 21 -11.72 -2.86 16.87
C LEU A 21 -10.41 -3.32 16.24
N LYS A 22 -9.76 -4.29 16.89
CA LYS A 22 -8.61 -4.99 16.31
C LYS A 22 -9.04 -5.83 15.11
N PRO A 23 -8.16 -6.06 14.11
CA PRO A 23 -8.45 -6.94 13.00
C PRO A 23 -8.95 -8.31 13.46
N THR A 24 -10.22 -8.61 13.21
CA THR A 24 -10.82 -9.91 13.53
C THR A 24 -10.56 -10.91 12.41
N ARG A 25 -11.03 -12.16 12.55
CA ARG A 25 -11.02 -13.15 11.45
C ARG A 25 -11.84 -12.69 10.23
N LEU A 26 -12.73 -11.71 10.39
CA LEU A 26 -13.49 -11.09 9.30
C LEU A 26 -12.73 -9.95 8.61
N SER A 27 -11.55 -9.58 9.11
CA SER A 27 -10.70 -8.60 8.44
C SER A 27 -10.24 -9.13 7.09
N PHE A 28 -10.62 -8.43 6.02
CA PHE A 28 -10.20 -8.74 4.66
C PHE A 28 -8.68 -8.93 4.57
N ALA A 29 -7.89 -8.03 5.17
CA ALA A 29 -6.44 -8.09 5.15
C ALA A 29 -5.90 -9.37 5.82
N ARG A 30 -6.48 -9.79 6.95
CA ARG A 30 -6.10 -11.02 7.65
C ARG A 30 -6.48 -12.26 6.84
N SER A 31 -7.68 -12.27 6.27
CA SER A 31 -8.16 -13.36 5.40
C SER A 31 -7.33 -13.49 4.13
N LEU A 32 -6.98 -12.37 3.49
CA LEU A 32 -6.10 -12.33 2.33
C LEU A 32 -4.69 -12.84 2.68
N THR A 33 -4.08 -12.32 3.75
CA THR A 33 -2.75 -12.77 4.19
C THR A 33 -2.74 -14.27 4.50
N SER A 34 -3.75 -14.76 5.22
CA SER A 34 -3.92 -16.19 5.48
C SER A 34 -4.01 -16.98 4.17
N ARG A 35 -4.83 -16.53 3.22
CA ARG A 35 -4.95 -17.17 1.90
C ARG A 35 -3.61 -17.20 1.15
N MET A 36 -2.88 -16.08 1.10
CA MET A 36 -1.56 -15.99 0.46
C MET A 36 -0.59 -17.02 1.04
N LEU A 37 -0.55 -17.17 2.37
CA LEU A 37 0.29 -18.15 3.05
C LEU A 37 -0.10 -19.60 2.72
N HIS A 38 -1.40 -19.93 2.83
CA HIS A 38 -1.88 -21.28 2.55
C HIS A 38 -1.66 -21.68 1.08
N GLN A 39 -1.84 -20.73 0.17
CA GLN A 39 -1.66 -20.93 -1.26
C GLN A 39 -0.21 -20.73 -1.73
N ARG A 40 0.71 -20.44 -0.79
CA ARG A 40 2.14 -20.23 -1.06
C ARG A 40 2.39 -19.27 -2.22
N TRP A 41 1.71 -18.12 -2.21
CA TRP A 41 1.93 -17.10 -3.23
C TRP A 41 3.41 -16.70 -3.25
N GLN A 42 3.99 -16.58 -4.44
CA GLN A 42 5.37 -16.15 -4.60
C GLN A 42 5.38 -14.66 -4.94
N ILE A 43 6.28 -13.90 -4.30
CA ILE A 43 6.48 -12.48 -4.59
C ILE A 43 7.93 -12.30 -5.04
N GLU A 44 8.10 -11.96 -6.31
CA GLU A 44 9.38 -11.77 -6.94
C GLU A 44 9.66 -10.28 -7.14
N ARG A 45 10.90 -9.85 -6.88
CA ARG A 45 11.34 -8.49 -7.19
C ARG A 45 12.02 -8.49 -8.54
N LEU A 46 11.28 -8.14 -9.60
CA LEU A 46 11.79 -8.13 -10.98
C LEU A 46 12.71 -6.95 -11.26
N ARG A 47 12.43 -5.78 -10.65
CA ARG A 47 13.25 -4.58 -10.78
C ARG A 47 13.24 -3.78 -9.50
N PHE A 48 14.40 -3.23 -9.14
CA PHE A 48 14.51 -2.28 -8.05
C PHE A 48 15.58 -1.24 -8.42
N ALA A 49 15.14 -0.15 -9.04
CA ALA A 49 15.96 0.93 -9.55
C ALA A 49 15.54 2.23 -8.88
N LEU A 50 15.63 2.25 -7.54
CA LEU A 50 15.47 3.46 -6.73
C LEU A 50 16.85 3.98 -6.34
N ASP A 51 17.07 5.29 -6.50
CA ASP A 51 18.28 5.96 -6.04
C ASP A 51 18.25 6.24 -4.53
N GLU A 52 19.33 6.81 -4.00
CA GLU A 52 19.48 7.14 -2.58
C GLU A 52 18.45 8.15 -2.06
N ARG A 53 17.81 8.90 -2.96
CA ARG A 53 16.75 9.87 -2.64
C ARG A 53 15.35 9.23 -2.77
N GLY A 54 15.31 7.96 -3.16
CA GLY A 54 14.11 7.18 -3.43
C GLY A 54 13.39 7.58 -4.72
N ARG A 55 14.11 8.15 -5.69
CA ARG A 55 13.60 8.41 -7.04
C ARG A 55 13.83 7.19 -7.92
N GLY A 56 12.87 6.89 -8.79
CA GLY A 56 13.01 5.83 -9.79
C GLY A 56 11.82 4.87 -9.79
N GLU A 57 12.08 3.58 -9.98
CA GLU A 57 11.02 2.57 -10.06
C GLU A 57 11.38 1.24 -9.40
N ALA A 58 10.34 0.53 -8.96
CA ALA A 58 10.43 -0.87 -8.61
C ALA A 58 9.27 -1.65 -9.24
N LEU A 59 9.52 -2.91 -9.55
CA LEU A 59 8.52 -3.84 -10.09
C LEU A 59 8.58 -5.13 -9.30
N TYR A 60 7.43 -5.50 -8.73
CA TYR A 60 7.24 -6.78 -8.06
C TYR A 60 6.21 -7.59 -8.82
N ARG A 61 6.44 -8.89 -8.93
CA ARG A 61 5.48 -9.85 -9.49
C ARG A 61 4.96 -10.75 -8.39
N VAL A 62 3.65 -10.94 -8.35
CA VAL A 62 2.96 -11.82 -7.42
C VAL A 62 2.36 -12.97 -8.20
N HIS A 63 2.84 -14.18 -7.94
CA HIS A 63 2.27 -15.42 -8.46
C HIS A 63 1.25 -15.95 -7.47
N ALA A 64 -0.02 -15.89 -7.85
CA ALA A 64 -1.15 -16.47 -7.12
C ALA A 64 -1.78 -17.61 -7.94
N PRO A 65 -2.54 -18.53 -7.32
CA PRO A 65 -3.22 -19.59 -8.07
C PRO A 65 -4.19 -19.01 -9.10
N GLY A 66 -3.86 -19.18 -10.39
CA GLY A 66 -4.65 -18.69 -11.52
C GLY A 66 -4.48 -17.20 -11.85
N TRP A 67 -3.59 -16.48 -11.16
CA TRP A 67 -3.37 -15.04 -11.38
C TRP A 67 -1.89 -14.70 -11.32
N VAL A 68 -1.46 -13.86 -12.24
CA VAL A 68 -0.19 -13.12 -12.15
C VAL A 68 -0.57 -11.66 -11.92
N LEU A 69 -0.01 -11.04 -10.89
CA LEU A 69 -0.22 -9.63 -10.62
C LEU A 69 1.14 -8.93 -10.60
N ASP A 70 1.27 -7.82 -11.33
CA ASP A 70 2.47 -7.00 -11.28
C ASP A 70 2.18 -5.70 -10.51
N PHE A 71 2.99 -5.42 -9.50
CA PHE A 71 2.94 -4.21 -8.70
C PHE A 71 4.07 -3.27 -9.11
N VAL A 72 3.71 -2.22 -9.84
CA VAL A 72 4.64 -1.19 -10.33
C VAL A 72 4.66 -0.04 -9.34
N VAL A 73 5.85 0.40 -8.96
CA VAL A 73 6.08 1.49 -8.01
C VAL A 73 6.96 2.56 -8.67
N PHE A 74 6.54 3.81 -8.54
CA PHE A 74 7.31 4.98 -8.95
C PHE A 74 7.61 5.83 -7.72
N GLY A 75 8.89 5.96 -7.39
CA GLY A 75 9.38 6.81 -6.32
C GLY A 75 9.79 8.16 -6.84
N GLN A 76 9.55 9.22 -6.07
CA GLN A 76 10.04 10.55 -6.35
C GLN A 76 10.45 11.28 -5.06
N GLU A 77 11.32 12.27 -5.21
CA GLU A 77 11.74 13.13 -4.11
C GLU A 77 10.77 14.31 -4.00
N LEU A 78 10.18 14.48 -2.82
CA LEU A 78 9.48 15.70 -2.42
C LEU A 78 10.47 16.58 -1.66
N VAL A 79 10.67 17.81 -2.12
CA VAL A 79 11.76 18.70 -1.67
C VAL A 79 11.31 19.65 -0.55
N GLY A 80 10.00 19.77 -0.29
CA GLY A 80 9.47 20.61 0.79
C GLY A 80 8.44 19.91 1.68
N ASP A 81 8.43 20.26 2.97
CA ASP A 81 7.43 19.78 3.93
C ASP A 81 6.01 20.25 3.55
N ASP A 82 5.89 21.41 2.90
CA ASP A 82 4.62 21.93 2.36
C ASP A 82 4.07 21.09 1.20
N GLU A 83 4.91 20.27 0.55
CA GLU A 83 4.47 19.32 -0.49
C GLU A 83 3.91 18.02 0.11
N ARG A 84 4.24 17.73 1.38
CA ARG A 84 3.85 16.51 2.09
C ARG A 84 2.60 16.74 2.92
N THR A 85 1.45 16.82 2.25
CA THR A 85 0.18 16.83 2.98
C THR A 85 -0.28 15.40 3.26
N ASP A 86 -0.61 15.11 4.52
CA ASP A 86 -1.25 13.86 4.97
C ASP A 86 -2.70 13.69 4.47
N ARG A 87 -3.23 14.67 3.73
CA ARG A 87 -4.59 14.71 3.21
C ARG A 87 -4.64 14.17 1.78
N ILE A 88 -5.76 13.54 1.43
CA ILE A 88 -6.05 13.02 0.08
C ILE A 88 -6.00 14.08 -1.04
N ILE A 89 -6.08 15.36 -0.67
CA ILE A 89 -6.01 16.54 -1.56
C ILE A 89 -4.58 17.03 -1.84
N GLY A 90 -3.55 16.30 -1.41
CA GLY A 90 -2.16 16.59 -1.79
C GLY A 90 -2.00 16.68 -3.32
N ARG A 91 -1.02 17.44 -3.79
CA ARG A 91 -0.71 17.55 -5.24
C ARG A 91 0.46 16.68 -5.66
N ARG A 92 1.28 16.21 -4.71
CA ARG A 92 2.44 15.37 -4.93
C ARG A 92 2.54 14.34 -3.80
N TRP A 93 3.13 13.19 -4.12
CA TRP A 93 3.29 12.08 -3.17
C TRP A 93 4.68 11.48 -3.30
N ASP A 94 5.29 10.98 -2.22
CA ASP A 94 6.62 10.34 -2.30
C ASP A 94 6.59 9.10 -3.22
N MET A 95 5.43 8.46 -3.36
CA MET A 95 5.25 7.25 -4.15
C MET A 95 3.91 7.22 -4.87
N TYR A 96 3.96 6.82 -6.13
CA TYR A 96 2.83 6.32 -6.91
C TYR A 96 2.99 4.82 -7.14
N ALA A 97 1.89 4.07 -7.20
CA ALA A 97 1.96 2.67 -7.58
C ALA A 97 0.68 2.20 -8.28
N ALA A 98 0.81 1.15 -9.08
CA ALA A 98 -0.31 0.46 -9.70
C ALA A 98 -0.22 -1.05 -9.46
N LEU A 99 -1.35 -1.66 -9.12
CA LEU A 99 -1.50 -3.11 -9.16
C LEU A 99 -2.14 -3.48 -10.50
N LEU A 100 -1.43 -4.25 -11.29
CA LEU A 100 -1.82 -4.69 -12.62
C LEU A 100 -2.15 -6.18 -12.59
N GLU A 101 -3.24 -6.56 -13.23
CA GLU A 101 -3.52 -7.93 -13.62
C GLU A 101 -2.67 -8.30 -14.85
N GLY A 102 -2.02 -9.46 -14.78
CA GLY A 102 -1.07 -9.94 -15.77
C GLY A 102 0.28 -9.23 -15.72
N GLU A 103 1.14 -9.59 -16.66
CA GLU A 103 2.51 -9.09 -16.73
C GLU A 103 2.59 -7.62 -17.21
N ALA A 104 3.37 -6.82 -16.51
CA ALA A 104 3.62 -5.42 -16.83
C ALA A 104 4.64 -5.30 -17.97
N THR A 105 4.15 -5.18 -19.20
CA THR A 105 4.99 -4.82 -20.34
C THR A 105 5.58 -3.41 -20.16
N ALA A 106 6.71 -3.14 -20.81
CA ALA A 106 7.34 -1.82 -20.76
C ALA A 106 6.36 -0.69 -21.18
N GLU A 107 5.51 -0.96 -22.18
CA GLU A 107 4.48 -0.02 -22.63
C GLU A 107 3.41 0.24 -21.56
N ARG A 108 2.92 -0.81 -20.88
CA ARG A 108 1.95 -0.67 -19.77
C ARG A 108 2.55 0.12 -18.61
N VAL A 109 3.81 -0.15 -18.27
CA VAL A 109 4.54 0.59 -17.23
C VAL A 109 4.65 2.06 -17.60
N GLU A 110 5.03 2.38 -18.84
CA GLU A 110 5.19 3.77 -19.27
C GLU A 110 3.85 4.51 -19.37
N GLN A 111 2.81 3.87 -19.87
CA GLN A 111 1.45 4.44 -19.82
C GLN A 111 1.05 4.72 -18.38
N THR A 112 1.27 3.77 -17.46
CA THR A 112 0.94 3.96 -16.04
C THR A 112 1.70 5.15 -15.45
N ARG A 113 3.00 5.27 -15.74
CA ARG A 113 3.84 6.38 -15.30
C ARG A 113 3.29 7.73 -15.76
N ARG A 114 2.81 7.83 -17.00
CA ARG A 114 2.26 9.07 -17.58
C ARG A 114 0.86 9.40 -17.04
N GLU A 115 0.02 8.39 -16.88
CA GLU A 115 -1.41 8.58 -16.62
C GLU A 115 -1.75 8.67 -15.13
N LEU A 116 -1.06 7.91 -14.27
CA LEU A 116 -1.34 7.85 -12.84
C LEU A 116 -1.24 9.23 -12.16
N PRO A 117 -0.21 10.08 -12.42
CA PRO A 117 -0.12 11.40 -11.80
C PRO A 117 -1.26 12.36 -12.17
N LYS A 118 -2.01 12.10 -13.25
CA LYS A 118 -3.16 12.90 -13.67
C LYS A 118 -4.42 12.60 -12.85
N LEU A 119 -4.38 11.57 -11.99
CA LEU A 119 -5.47 11.17 -11.10
C LEU A 119 -6.78 10.96 -11.88
N TYR A 120 -7.84 11.67 -11.51
CA TYR A 120 -9.17 11.57 -12.12
C TYR A 120 -9.21 11.92 -13.61
N ALA A 121 -8.21 12.66 -14.12
CA ALA A 121 -8.07 12.93 -15.54
C ALA A 121 -7.22 11.89 -16.29
N GLY A 122 -6.57 10.98 -15.57
CA GLY A 122 -5.74 9.91 -16.14
C GLY A 122 -6.56 8.79 -16.77
N ARG A 123 -5.90 8.01 -17.62
CA ARG A 123 -6.48 6.79 -18.22
C ARG A 123 -5.64 5.58 -17.89
N ALA A 124 -6.17 4.71 -17.03
CA ALA A 124 -5.48 3.51 -16.59
C ALA A 124 -5.13 2.59 -17.77
N ALA A 125 -3.94 2.01 -17.71
CA ALA A 125 -3.57 0.97 -18.66
C ALA A 125 -4.51 -0.23 -18.51
N PRO A 126 -4.80 -0.99 -19.58
CA PRO A 126 -5.61 -2.19 -19.50
C PRO A 126 -5.14 -3.14 -18.39
N GLY A 127 -6.09 -3.74 -17.67
CA GLY A 127 -5.82 -4.63 -16.54
C GLY A 127 -5.28 -3.93 -15.28
N THR A 128 -5.30 -2.60 -15.20
CA THR A 128 -4.96 -1.92 -13.93
C THR A 128 -6.10 -2.13 -12.93
N LEU A 129 -5.85 -2.85 -11.84
CA LEU A 129 -6.83 -3.07 -10.77
C LEU A 129 -6.93 -1.87 -9.83
N VAL A 130 -5.77 -1.31 -9.44
CA VAL A 130 -5.70 -0.27 -8.41
C VAL A 130 -4.59 0.71 -8.74
N TRP A 131 -4.86 2.00 -8.58
CA TRP A 131 -3.84 3.02 -8.37
C TRP A 131 -3.71 3.36 -6.89
N ALA A 132 -2.48 3.55 -6.44
CA ALA A 132 -2.14 3.84 -5.06
C ALA A 132 -1.20 5.04 -4.98
N ARG A 133 -1.38 5.83 -3.93
CA ARG A 133 -0.55 6.99 -3.59
C ARG A 133 -0.17 6.92 -2.13
N SER A 134 1.09 7.24 -1.81
CA SER A 134 1.53 7.25 -0.42
C SER A 134 2.66 8.22 -0.15
N ASN A 135 2.72 8.69 1.08
CA ASN A 135 3.80 9.51 1.61
C ASN A 135 4.61 8.76 2.67
N ARG A 136 5.88 9.12 2.79
CA ARG A 136 6.74 8.66 3.88
C ARG A 136 6.18 9.20 5.21
N SER A 137 6.23 8.37 6.24
CA SER A 137 5.81 8.77 7.58
C SER A 137 6.78 9.82 8.14
N ALA A 138 6.31 11.06 8.31
CA ALA A 138 7.08 12.12 8.98
C ALA A 138 7.44 11.76 10.45
N ARG A 139 6.71 10.80 11.05
CA ARG A 139 6.90 10.38 12.44
C ARG A 139 7.89 9.23 12.62
N LEU A 140 8.07 8.39 11.60
CA LEU A 140 8.78 7.09 11.73
C LEU A 140 9.85 6.84 10.67
N PHE A 141 9.72 7.38 9.46
CA PHE A 141 10.54 6.95 8.32
C PHE A 141 12.04 7.16 8.56
N GLU A 142 12.44 8.38 8.93
CA GLU A 142 13.85 8.73 9.20
C GLU A 142 14.45 7.89 10.34
N HIS A 143 13.68 7.64 11.40
CA HIS A 143 14.12 6.78 12.51
C HIS A 143 14.46 5.36 12.04
N VAL A 144 13.62 4.77 11.20
CA VAL A 144 13.83 3.41 10.69
C VAL A 144 15.02 3.36 9.73
N VAL A 145 15.13 4.33 8.81
CA VAL A 145 16.27 4.41 7.89
C VAL A 145 17.58 4.57 8.66
N ALA A 146 17.66 5.51 9.61
CA ALA A 146 18.85 5.77 10.40
C ALA A 146 19.25 4.57 11.29
N SER A 147 18.26 3.84 11.83
CA SER A 147 18.53 2.65 12.64
C SER A 147 19.14 1.54 11.80
N LEU A 148 18.50 1.20 10.68
CA LEU A 148 18.91 0.09 9.82
C LEU A 148 20.23 0.39 9.10
N SER A 149 20.44 1.63 8.63
CA SER A 149 21.72 2.03 8.02
C SER A 149 22.89 1.96 9.00
N ALA A 150 22.63 2.13 10.29
CA ALA A 150 23.59 1.94 11.36
C ALA A 150 23.69 0.48 11.87
N GLY A 151 23.05 -0.48 11.17
CA GLY A 151 23.08 -1.91 11.52
C GLY A 151 22.28 -2.29 12.77
N ARG A 152 21.37 -1.42 13.23
CA ARG A 152 20.54 -1.64 14.43
C ARG A 152 19.07 -1.79 14.06
N GLN A 153 18.33 -2.55 14.87
CA GLN A 153 16.88 -2.59 14.74
C GLN A 153 16.25 -1.27 15.21
N PRO A 154 15.20 -0.78 14.54
CA PRO A 154 14.46 0.39 15.02
C PRO A 154 13.73 0.07 16.32
N ASP A 155 13.54 1.09 17.15
CA ASP A 155 12.69 1.02 18.34
C ASP A 155 11.29 0.47 18.01
N VAL A 156 10.99 -0.69 18.59
CA VAL A 156 9.74 -1.44 18.36
C VAL A 156 8.54 -0.70 18.92
N GLU A 157 8.67 -0.02 20.07
CA GLU A 157 7.56 0.70 20.69
C GLU A 157 7.10 1.85 19.79
N ARG A 158 8.07 2.57 19.21
CA ARG A 158 7.80 3.62 18.23
C ARG A 158 7.19 3.10 16.94
N VAL A 159 7.66 1.95 16.43
CA VAL A 159 7.09 1.30 15.24
C VAL A 159 5.63 0.92 15.49
N VAL A 160 5.32 0.37 16.68
CA VAL A 160 3.96 -0.02 17.07
C VAL A 160 3.06 1.20 17.25
N GLU A 161 3.55 2.27 17.87
CA GLU A 161 2.80 3.50 18.12
C GLU A 161 2.37 4.18 16.81
N VAL A 162 3.27 4.25 15.82
CA VAL A 162 2.97 4.90 14.53
C VAL A 162 2.23 3.95 13.59
N GLY A 163 2.63 2.68 13.53
CA GLY A 163 1.92 1.63 12.80
C GLY A 163 2.06 1.67 11.27
N TYR A 164 2.80 2.61 10.69
CA TYR A 164 3.07 2.67 9.25
C TYR A 164 4.40 3.38 8.91
N LEU A 165 5.09 2.87 7.88
CA LEU A 165 6.27 3.50 7.27
C LEU A 165 5.89 4.41 6.10
N MET A 166 4.99 3.92 5.25
CA MET A 166 4.37 4.65 4.15
C MET A 166 2.89 4.78 4.47
N ARG A 167 2.38 6.01 4.50
CA ARG A 167 0.96 6.28 4.69
C ARG A 167 0.29 6.34 3.33
N ASN A 168 -0.63 5.42 3.07
CA ASN A 168 -1.49 5.52 1.91
C ASN A 168 -2.42 6.73 2.08
N THR A 169 -2.50 7.56 1.04
CA THR A 169 -3.32 8.78 0.98
C THR A 169 -4.44 8.70 -0.05
N GLY A 170 -4.53 7.59 -0.79
CA GLY A 170 -5.58 7.32 -1.78
C GLY A 170 -5.38 5.96 -2.45
N LEU A 171 -6.47 5.19 -2.53
CA LEU A 171 -6.61 4.01 -3.37
C LEU A 171 -7.74 4.25 -4.35
N ASP A 172 -7.43 4.23 -5.64
CA ASP A 172 -8.39 4.39 -6.71
C ASP A 172 -8.52 3.02 -7.40
N ALA A 173 -9.59 2.30 -7.08
CA ALA A 173 -9.90 1.03 -7.73
C ALA A 173 -10.51 1.31 -9.10
N ASN A 174 -9.97 0.69 -10.14
CA ASN A 174 -10.62 0.70 -11.44
C ASN A 174 -11.66 -0.42 -11.45
N GLY A 175 -12.89 -0.09 -11.86
CA GLY A 175 -13.92 -1.10 -12.09
C GLY A 175 -13.43 -2.15 -13.10
N PRO A 176 -14.00 -3.37 -13.07
CA PRO A 176 -13.67 -4.38 -14.07
C PRO A 176 -13.92 -3.81 -15.47
N PRO A 177 -13.10 -4.18 -16.48
CA PRO A 177 -13.43 -3.86 -17.86
C PRO A 177 -14.81 -4.45 -18.17
N THR A 178 -15.74 -3.58 -18.56
CA THR A 178 -17.03 -3.98 -19.12
C THR A 178 -16.85 -4.70 -20.44
#